data_AF-A0A2V6ZD10-F1
#
_entry.id   AF-A0A2V6ZD10-F1
#
_cell.length_a   1.000
_cell.length_b   1.000
_cell.length_c   1.000
_cell.angle_alpha   90.00
_cell.angle_beta   90.00
_cell.angle_gamma   90.00
#
_symmetry.space_group_name_H-M   'P 1'
#
loop_
_entity.id
_entity.type
_entity.pdbx_description
1 polymer ?
#
loop_
_entity_poly.entity_id
_entity_poly.type
_entity_poly.pdbx_seq_one_letter_code
_entity_poly.pdbx_strand_id
1 'polypeptide(L)'
;MHLLLLRSLLREMIADLTGPASTVDEPTRGGMTRYLIVVARTEPAVYEHLRNRHFGDPKVRVMLDRRGANDVEMIDGPLPVERRRRRSSLMTGASHELVALAQENTVQPPTRNPQPRASYEEAPRHMSQIETIDDAQRTTRWLAESQYQLSHVIPSLVDERDRLRRALEAREQECERLGGELGELRRTHGALQGELDALRGERTTMAEAFGGVVDLLGQLQRPLADIAHRLQTVQPVAVGTQQRD
;
A
#
# COMPACT_ATOMS: atom_id res chain seq x y z
N MET A 1 -14.49 -30.53 18.30
CA MET A 1 -13.03 -30.79 18.48
C MET A 1 -12.17 -29.51 18.49
N HIS A 2 -12.71 -28.31 18.79
CA HIS A 2 -11.92 -27.06 18.89
C HIS A 2 -11.66 -26.56 20.33
N LEU A 3 -12.32 -27.15 21.33
CA LEU A 3 -12.13 -26.79 22.75
C LEU A 3 -10.92 -27.48 23.41
N LEU A 4 -10.31 -28.46 22.76
CA LEU A 4 -9.13 -29.18 23.28
C LEU A 4 -7.80 -28.49 22.88
N LEU A 5 -7.79 -27.72 21.79
CA LEU A 5 -6.63 -26.92 21.36
C LEU A 5 -6.44 -25.66 22.23
N LEU A 6 -7.54 -25.04 22.66
CA LEU A 6 -7.52 -23.86 23.55
C LEU A 6 -7.01 -24.17 24.96
N ARG A 7 -7.18 -25.40 25.45
CA ARG A 7 -6.62 -25.83 26.74
C ARG A 7 -5.12 -26.16 26.66
N SER A 8 -4.60 -26.51 25.49
CA SER A 8 -3.16 -26.76 25.33
C SER A 8 -2.35 -25.46 25.35
N LEU A 9 -2.84 -24.40 24.69
CA LEU A 9 -2.20 -23.08 24.68
C LEU A 9 -2.23 -22.40 26.06
N LEU A 10 -3.31 -22.60 26.83
CA LEU A 10 -3.41 -22.06 28.19
C LEU A 10 -2.53 -22.82 29.20
N ARG A 11 -2.17 -24.09 28.93
CA ARG A 11 -1.26 -24.86 29.78
C ARG A 11 0.22 -24.52 29.52
N GLU A 12 0.57 -24.16 28.29
CA GLU A 12 1.88 -23.57 27.94
C GLU A 12 2.07 -22.21 28.62
N MET A 13 1.01 -21.41 28.70
CA MET A 13 1.03 -20.10 29.36
C MET A 13 1.23 -20.16 30.89
N ILE A 14 0.90 -21.28 31.54
CA ILE A 14 1.09 -21.44 32.99
C ILE A 14 2.43 -22.14 33.31
N ALA A 15 2.96 -22.99 32.42
CA ALA A 15 4.28 -23.59 32.59
C ALA A 15 5.42 -22.56 32.49
N ASP A 16 5.30 -21.56 31.62
CA ASP A 16 6.31 -20.49 31.45
C ASP A 16 6.29 -19.42 32.56
N LEU A 17 5.28 -19.43 33.43
CA LEU A 17 5.25 -18.62 34.66
C LEU A 17 6.05 -19.28 35.81
N THR A 18 6.52 -20.51 35.62
CA THR A 18 7.43 -21.23 36.53
C THR A 18 8.69 -21.66 35.79
N GLY A 19 9.47 -20.68 35.36
CA GLY A 19 10.87 -20.90 35.00
C GLY A 19 11.70 -21.29 36.25
N PRO A 20 12.67 -22.20 36.11
CA PRO A 20 13.40 -22.82 37.21
C PRO A 20 14.27 -21.81 37.96
N ALA A 21 14.48 -22.09 39.24
CA ALA A 21 15.45 -21.43 40.09
C ALA A 21 16.77 -21.22 39.36
N SER A 22 17.18 -19.96 39.30
CA SER A 22 18.47 -19.52 38.79
C SER A 22 19.61 -20.23 39.52
N THR A 23 20.26 -21.19 38.87
CA THR A 23 21.62 -21.55 39.22
C THR A 23 22.57 -20.79 38.32
N VAL A 24 23.18 -19.77 38.92
CA VAL A 24 24.61 -19.44 38.79
C VAL A 24 25.15 -19.39 37.36
N ASP A 25 25.21 -18.19 36.79
CA ASP A 25 26.51 -17.53 36.53
C ASP A 25 26.28 -16.07 36.13
N GLU A 26 26.67 -15.14 37.00
CA GLU A 26 27.10 -13.79 36.60
C GLU A 26 28.53 -13.91 36.03
N PRO A 27 29.05 -13.00 35.16
CA PRO A 27 28.76 -11.57 35.19
C PRO A 27 28.74 -10.89 33.80
N THR A 28 27.70 -10.10 33.50
CA THR A 28 27.95 -8.87 32.75
C THR A 28 26.88 -7.84 33.04
N ARG A 29 27.29 -6.91 33.89
CA ARG A 29 26.65 -5.63 34.20
C ARG A 29 26.53 -4.81 32.91
N GLY A 30 25.49 -5.05 32.14
CA GLY A 30 25.14 -4.31 30.93
C GLY A 30 23.64 -4.35 30.77
N GLY A 31 22.96 -3.24 31.05
CA GLY A 31 21.52 -3.13 30.83
C GLY A 31 21.20 -3.51 29.39
N MET A 32 20.60 -4.68 29.17
CA MET A 32 20.33 -5.17 27.84
C MET A 32 19.09 -4.45 27.32
N THR A 33 19.29 -3.45 26.44
CA THR A 33 18.19 -2.79 25.73
C THR A 33 17.34 -3.85 25.04
N ARG A 34 16.06 -3.91 25.40
CA ARG A 34 15.09 -4.80 24.75
C ARG A 34 14.49 -4.05 23.58
N TYR A 35 14.24 -4.72 22.47
CA TYR A 35 13.66 -4.13 21.27
C TYR A 35 12.28 -4.71 21.04
N LEU A 36 11.30 -3.85 20.75
CA LEU A 36 9.98 -4.22 20.28
C LEU A 36 9.88 -3.82 18.81
N ILE A 37 9.68 -4.79 17.94
CA ILE A 37 9.40 -4.56 16.53
C ILE A 37 7.89 -4.68 16.32
N VAL A 38 7.26 -3.57 15.94
CA VAL A 38 5.83 -3.52 15.63
C VAL A 38 5.67 -3.57 14.12
N VAL A 39 5.00 -4.59 13.60
CA VAL A 39 4.81 -4.80 12.16
C VAL A 39 3.42 -4.34 11.74
N ALA A 40 3.32 -3.66 10.60
CA ALA A 40 2.07 -3.22 10.02
C ALA A 40 1.13 -4.40 9.74
N ARG A 41 -0.16 -4.21 9.99
CA ARG A 41 -1.18 -5.24 9.77
C ARG A 41 -1.31 -5.67 8.31
N THR A 42 -1.02 -4.76 7.37
CA THR A 42 -1.07 -5.01 5.92
C THR A 42 0.01 -5.99 5.45
N GLU A 43 1.00 -6.29 6.28
CA GLU A 43 2.17 -7.09 5.88
C GLU A 43 2.42 -8.28 6.83
N PRO A 44 1.50 -9.27 6.88
CA PRO A 44 1.66 -10.45 7.74
C PRO A 44 2.87 -11.32 7.35
N ALA A 45 3.30 -11.28 6.09
CA ALA A 45 4.51 -11.97 5.64
C ALA A 45 5.78 -11.43 6.30
N VAL A 46 5.84 -10.11 6.55
CA VAL A 46 6.97 -9.46 7.24
C VAL A 46 6.98 -9.85 8.71
N TYR A 47 5.81 -10.00 9.33
CA TYR A 47 5.68 -10.49 10.71
C TYR A 47 6.23 -11.90 10.85
N GLU A 48 5.82 -12.84 10.00
CA GLU A 48 6.32 -14.23 10.08
C GLU A 48 7.82 -14.31 9.80
N HIS A 49 8.32 -13.53 8.83
CA HIS A 49 9.75 -13.47 8.54
C HIS A 49 10.56 -12.97 9.75
N LEU A 50 10.15 -11.87 10.37
CA LEU A 50 10.85 -11.28 11.51
C LEU A 50 10.70 -12.13 12.77
N ARG A 51 9.53 -12.75 12.98
CA ARG A 51 9.29 -13.67 14.09
C ARG A 51 10.20 -14.89 14.01
N ASN A 52 10.30 -15.51 12.83
CA ASN A 52 11.16 -16.68 12.63
C ASN A 52 12.64 -16.32 12.76
N ARG A 53 13.04 -15.14 12.28
CA ARG A 53 14.42 -14.65 12.41
C ARG A 53 14.84 -14.39 13.86
N HIS A 54 13.93 -13.93 14.70
CA HIS A 54 14.22 -13.53 16.09
C HIS A 54 13.67 -14.52 17.14
N PHE A 55 13.25 -15.73 16.74
CA PHE A 55 12.62 -16.72 17.60
C PHE A 55 13.47 -17.13 18.82
N GLY A 56 14.80 -17.03 18.71
CA GLY A 56 15.75 -17.38 19.79
C GLY A 56 16.39 -16.19 20.52
N ASP A 57 16.02 -14.95 20.20
CA ASP A 57 16.62 -13.76 20.83
C ASP A 57 15.71 -13.21 21.94
N PRO A 58 16.05 -13.39 23.23
CA PRO A 58 15.22 -12.90 24.34
C PRO A 58 15.16 -11.37 24.44
N LYS A 59 16.01 -10.65 23.68
CA LYS A 59 16.03 -9.18 23.65
C LYS A 59 15.03 -8.60 22.66
N VAL A 60 14.53 -9.39 21.70
CA VAL A 60 13.70 -8.88 20.60
C VAL A 60 12.31 -9.51 20.68
N ARG A 61 11.28 -8.66 20.77
CA ARG A 61 9.88 -9.08 20.68
C ARG A 61 9.27 -8.52 19.40
N VAL A 62 8.67 -9.39 18.59
CA VAL A 62 7.99 -9.01 17.34
C VAL A 62 6.47 -9.09 17.58
N MET A 63 5.75 -8.01 17.28
CA MET A 63 4.30 -7.93 17.45
C MET A 63 3.64 -7.31 16.22
N LEU A 64 2.41 -7.72 15.92
CA LEU A 64 1.56 -7.03 14.93
C LEU A 64 0.89 -5.82 15.55
N ASP A 65 0.81 -4.71 14.81
CA ASP A 65 0.03 -3.54 15.22
C ASP A 65 -1.46 -3.87 15.22
N ARG A 66 -2.11 -3.63 16.37
CA ARG A 66 -3.55 -3.85 16.59
C ARG A 66 -4.33 -2.54 16.78
N ARG A 67 -3.68 -1.37 16.67
CA ARG A 67 -4.34 -0.07 16.79
C ARG A 67 -5.37 0.07 15.65
N GLY A 68 -6.66 -0.01 16.00
CA GLY A 68 -7.78 0.04 15.05
C GLY A 68 -8.56 -1.28 14.89
N ALA A 69 -8.30 -2.31 15.69
CA ALA A 69 -9.08 -3.56 15.65
C ALA A 69 -10.39 -3.53 16.47
N ASN A 70 -10.71 -2.43 17.14
CA ASN A 70 -12.01 -2.28 17.79
C ASN A 70 -12.98 -1.70 16.76
N ASP A 71 -13.75 -2.59 16.16
CA ASP A 71 -15.06 -2.26 15.64
C ASP A 71 -15.85 -1.47 16.70
N VAL A 72 -16.62 -0.53 16.18
CA VAL A 72 -17.58 0.32 16.84
C VAL A 72 -18.42 -0.46 17.86
N GLU A 73 -18.14 -0.25 19.15
CA GLU A 73 -19.18 -0.27 20.18
C GLU A 73 -19.18 1.07 20.90
N MET A 74 -20.32 1.74 20.78
CA MET A 74 -20.71 2.97 21.46
C MET A 74 -20.31 2.98 22.93
N ILE A 75 -19.38 3.87 23.30
CA ILE A 75 -19.30 4.41 24.66
C ILE A 75 -19.04 5.91 24.53
N ASP A 76 -20.11 6.69 24.72
CA ASP A 76 -20.04 8.11 25.10
C ASP A 76 -19.20 8.23 26.38
N GLY A 77 -18.01 8.79 26.26
CA GLY A 77 -17.12 9.08 27.39
C GLY A 77 -16.06 10.09 27.00
N PRO A 78 -15.68 11.05 27.88
CA PRO A 78 -14.72 12.08 27.54
C PRO A 78 -13.37 11.44 27.18
N LEU A 79 -12.84 11.78 26.01
CA LEU A 79 -11.56 11.31 25.51
C LEU A 79 -10.44 11.58 26.53
N PRO A 80 -9.69 10.56 26.98
CA PRO A 80 -8.57 10.78 27.90
C PRO A 80 -7.42 11.48 27.16
N VAL A 81 -7.12 12.69 27.63
CA VAL A 81 -5.94 13.54 27.39
C VAL A 81 -4.87 12.90 26.49
N GLU A 82 -4.81 13.38 25.24
CA GLU A 82 -3.80 13.08 24.23
C GLU A 82 -2.37 13.46 24.72
N ARG A 83 -1.77 12.61 25.54
CA ARG A 83 -0.33 12.69 25.85
C ARG A 83 0.46 12.39 24.58
N ARG A 84 0.89 13.46 23.89
CA ARG A 84 1.97 13.51 22.88
C ARG A 84 2.13 12.21 22.07
N ARG A 85 1.16 11.93 21.18
CA ARG A 85 1.32 10.88 20.17
C ARG A 85 2.48 11.24 19.25
N ARG A 86 3.65 10.60 19.43
CA ARG A 86 4.60 10.47 18.34
C ARG A 86 3.85 9.77 17.21
N ARG A 87 3.79 10.39 16.02
CA ARG A 87 3.16 9.77 14.86
C ARG A 87 3.93 8.48 14.57
N SER A 88 3.27 7.34 14.73
CA SER A 88 3.86 6.04 14.39
C SER A 88 4.19 6.04 12.89
N SER A 89 5.37 5.56 12.53
CA SER A 89 5.79 5.45 11.12
C SER A 89 4.89 4.49 10.34
N LEU A 90 4.21 3.56 11.03
CA LEU A 90 3.21 2.66 10.46
C LEU A 90 2.01 3.42 9.88
N MET A 91 1.64 4.57 10.45
CA MET A 91 0.58 5.43 9.90
C MET A 91 1.02 6.21 8.64
N THR A 92 2.32 6.23 8.35
CA THR A 92 2.91 6.86 7.16
C THR A 92 3.33 5.82 6.12
N GLY A 93 2.90 4.56 6.28
CA GLY A 93 3.11 3.47 5.30
C GLY A 93 4.38 2.63 5.52
N ALA A 94 5.05 2.74 6.67
CA ALA A 94 6.16 1.84 6.98
C ALA A 94 5.65 0.41 7.28
N SER A 95 6.41 -0.61 6.84
CA SER A 95 6.11 -2.02 7.08
C SER A 95 6.32 -2.45 8.54
N HIS A 96 7.27 -1.83 9.23
CA HIS A 96 7.56 -2.10 10.64
C HIS A 96 8.22 -0.89 11.32
N GLU A 97 8.04 -0.79 12.64
CA GLU A 97 8.60 0.23 13.51
C GLU A 97 9.41 -0.43 14.63
N LEU A 98 10.63 0.05 14.87
CA LEU A 98 11.52 -0.46 15.90
C LEU A 98 11.52 0.46 17.11
N VAL A 99 11.13 -0.08 18.27
CA VAL A 99 11.04 0.63 19.54
C VAL A 99 12.07 0.06 20.50
N ALA A 100 13.03 0.89 20.91
CA ALA A 100 13.97 0.53 21.97
C ALA A 100 13.29 0.70 23.34
N LEU A 101 13.14 -0.42 24.06
CA LEU A 101 12.71 -0.47 25.44
C LEU A 101 13.96 -0.32 26.31
N ALA A 102 14.22 0.90 26.78
CA ALA A 102 15.17 1.12 27.85
C ALA A 102 14.65 0.42 29.11
N GLN A 103 15.51 -0.34 29.79
CA GLN A 103 15.15 -0.95 31.07
C GLN A 103 14.82 0.17 32.06
N GLU A 104 13.57 0.21 32.50
CA GLU A 104 13.19 0.96 33.69
C GLU A 104 13.96 0.34 34.85
N ASN A 105 15.10 0.94 35.21
CA ASN A 105 15.63 0.75 36.54
C ASN A 105 14.52 1.23 37.47
N THR A 106 13.92 0.30 38.22
CA THR A 106 13.09 0.59 39.38
C THR A 106 13.90 1.40 40.38
N VAL A 107 14.02 2.70 40.13
CA VAL A 107 14.33 3.68 41.16
C VAL A 107 13.05 3.77 41.96
N GLN A 108 12.98 2.99 43.04
CA GLN A 108 12.02 3.22 44.10
C GLN A 108 12.02 4.72 44.42
N PRO A 109 10.86 5.40 44.41
CA PRO A 109 10.81 6.76 44.92
C PRO A 109 11.21 6.71 46.40
N PRO A 110 12.17 7.52 46.87
CA PRO A 110 12.45 7.57 48.29
C PRO A 110 11.24 8.15 49.00
N THR A 111 10.48 7.32 49.69
CA THR A 111 9.52 7.75 50.70
C THR A 111 10.30 8.38 51.84
N ARG A 112 10.62 9.67 51.73
CA ARG A 112 11.10 10.48 52.84
C ARG A 112 9.89 11.16 53.47
N ASN A 113 9.40 10.58 54.55
CA ASN A 113 8.58 11.28 55.53
C ASN A 113 9.27 12.58 55.92
N PRO A 114 8.65 13.77 55.76
CA PRO A 114 9.21 14.98 56.34
C PRO A 114 8.88 14.97 57.84
N GLN A 115 9.87 14.63 58.67
CA GLN A 115 9.81 15.03 60.08
C GLN A 115 10.10 16.54 60.18
N PRO A 116 9.26 17.32 60.87
CA PRO A 116 9.51 18.74 61.07
C PRO A 116 10.60 18.87 62.14
N ARG A 117 11.77 19.36 61.75
CA ARG A 117 12.78 19.83 62.71
C ARG A 117 13.18 21.26 62.37
N ALA A 118 12.78 22.11 63.31
CA ALA A 118 13.51 23.24 63.86
C ALA A 118 14.16 24.21 62.87
N SER A 119 13.55 25.39 62.81
CA SER A 119 14.18 26.72 62.85
C SER A 119 15.69 26.71 62.66
N TYR A 120 16.11 26.74 61.40
CA TYR A 120 17.40 27.31 61.03
C TYR A 120 17.14 28.77 60.68
N GLU A 121 17.84 29.66 61.38
CA GLU A 121 17.99 31.05 61.00
C GLU A 121 18.34 31.13 59.52
N GLU A 122 17.48 31.82 58.76
CA GLU A 122 17.68 32.07 57.35
C GLU A 122 18.82 33.10 57.22
N ALA A 123 20.05 32.59 57.26
CA ALA A 123 21.19 33.31 56.70
C ALA A 123 20.81 33.66 55.25
N PRO A 124 20.95 34.93 54.81
CA PRO A 124 20.61 35.31 53.45
C PRO A 124 21.43 34.45 52.50
N ARG A 125 20.80 33.44 51.90
CA ARG A 125 21.40 32.69 50.81
C ARG A 125 21.48 33.68 49.67
N HIS A 126 22.65 34.30 49.51
CA HIS A 126 23.14 34.73 48.21
C HIS A 126 23.17 33.48 47.32
N MET A 127 22.00 33.07 46.80
CA MET A 127 21.97 32.34 45.54
C MET A 127 22.74 33.22 44.58
N SER A 128 23.76 32.66 43.94
CA SER A 128 24.67 33.46 43.15
C SER A 128 23.86 34.22 42.10
N GLN A 129 23.89 35.54 42.19
CA GLN A 129 23.14 36.43 41.29
C GLN A 129 23.49 36.11 39.82
N ILE A 130 24.70 35.60 39.60
CA ILE A 130 25.24 35.11 38.32
C ILE A 130 24.48 33.89 37.79
N GLU A 131 24.21 32.85 38.59
CA GLU A 131 23.42 31.69 38.12
C GLU A 131 21.99 32.08 37.75
N THR A 132 21.36 32.98 38.50
CA THR A 132 20.00 33.47 38.19
C THR A 132 19.96 34.36 36.94
N ILE A 133 21.04 35.09 36.64
CA ILE A 133 21.16 35.91 35.42
C ILE A 133 21.36 35.00 34.20
N ASP A 134 22.16 33.94 34.30
CA ASP A 134 22.38 32.99 33.21
C ASP A 134 21.10 32.23 32.85
N ASP A 135 20.31 31.83 33.85
CA ASP A 135 19.00 31.21 33.64
C ASP A 135 18.02 32.18 32.97
N ALA A 136 17.98 33.45 33.40
CA ALA A 136 17.14 34.48 32.80
C ALA A 136 17.52 34.80 31.33
N GLN A 137 18.81 34.80 31.00
CA GLN A 137 19.28 34.97 29.63
C GLN A 137 18.92 33.77 28.75
N ARG A 138 19.03 32.54 29.29
CA ARG A 138 18.61 31.32 28.60
C ARG A 138 17.11 31.33 28.31
N THR A 139 16.28 31.70 29.29
CA THR A 139 14.83 31.81 29.07
C THR A 139 14.49 32.90 28.06
N THR A 140 15.19 34.04 28.09
CA THR A 140 14.99 35.12 27.12
C THR A 140 15.32 34.67 25.70
N ARG A 141 16.44 33.95 25.51
CA ARG A 141 16.81 33.38 24.21
C ARG A 141 15.79 32.34 23.73
N TRP A 142 15.32 31.47 24.62
CA TRP A 142 14.30 30.48 24.27
C TRP A 142 12.96 31.15 23.91
N LEU A 143 12.55 32.20 24.62
CA LEU A 143 11.36 32.98 24.31
C LEU A 143 11.48 33.66 22.94
N ALA A 144 12.62 34.32 22.66
CA ALA A 144 12.86 34.96 21.37
C ALA A 144 12.81 33.95 20.20
N GLU A 145 13.46 32.79 20.36
CA GLU A 145 13.40 31.71 19.38
C GLU A 145 11.97 31.19 19.19
N SER A 146 11.23 30.97 20.29
CA SER A 146 9.84 30.52 20.23
C SER A 146 8.94 31.55 19.53
N GLN A 147 9.16 32.84 19.78
CA GLN A 147 8.43 33.91 19.13
C GLN A 147 8.75 33.95 17.63
N TYR A 148 10.03 33.81 17.25
CA TYR A 148 10.42 33.73 15.85
C TYR A 148 9.74 32.56 15.12
N GLN A 149 9.74 31.37 15.74
CA GLN A 149 9.09 30.19 15.19
C GLN A 149 7.58 30.39 15.02
N LEU A 150 6.91 30.93 16.05
CA LEU A 150 5.47 31.19 16.01
C LEU A 150 5.09 32.26 14.98
N SER A 151 5.91 33.29 14.81
CA SER A 151 5.59 34.43 13.93
C SER A 151 6.02 34.24 12.47
N HIS A 152 7.03 33.41 12.18
CA HIS A 152 7.60 33.32 10.83
C HIS A 152 7.64 31.88 10.29
N VAL A 153 8.19 30.95 11.06
CA VAL A 153 8.40 29.57 10.57
C VAL A 153 7.08 28.83 10.42
N ILE A 154 6.23 28.86 11.45
CA ILE A 154 4.94 28.16 11.40
C ILE A 154 4.02 28.73 10.31
N PRO A 155 3.84 30.06 10.19
CA PRO A 155 3.04 30.62 9.09
C PRO A 155 3.57 30.25 7.71
N SER A 156 4.88 30.34 7.46
CA SER A 156 5.45 29.99 6.15
C SER A 156 5.27 28.51 5.79
N LEU A 157 5.35 27.61 6.77
CA LEU A 157 5.04 26.19 6.55
C LEU A 157 3.55 25.94 6.29
N VAL A 158 2.66 26.71 6.92
CA VAL A 158 1.21 26.67 6.67
C VAL A 158 0.91 27.14 5.24
N ASP A 159 1.52 28.23 4.81
CA ASP A 159 1.36 28.78 3.47
C ASP A 159 1.87 27.80 2.40
N GLU A 160 3.05 27.19 2.63
CA GLU A 160 3.61 26.21 1.70
C GLU A 160 2.74 24.94 1.65
N ARG A 161 2.24 24.46 2.79
CA ARG A 161 1.26 23.37 2.82
C ARG A 161 0.02 23.70 1.99
N ASP A 162 -0.53 24.91 2.13
CA ASP A 162 -1.74 25.30 1.41
C ASP A 162 -1.50 25.54 -0.08
N ARG A 163 -0.28 25.94 -0.45
CA ARG A 163 0.17 25.95 -1.84
C ARG A 163 0.27 24.53 -2.40
N LEU A 164 0.91 23.62 -1.68
CA LEU A 164 1.05 22.22 -2.10
C LEU A 164 -0.31 21.52 -2.22
N ARG A 165 -1.25 21.78 -1.31
CA ARG A 165 -2.63 21.27 -1.39
C ARG A 165 -3.33 21.73 -2.66
N ARG A 166 -3.30 23.02 -2.97
CA ARG A 166 -3.89 23.55 -4.21
C ARG A 166 -3.23 22.98 -5.47
N ALA A 167 -1.91 22.79 -5.43
CA ALA A 167 -1.19 22.17 -6.54
C ALA A 167 -1.59 20.71 -6.72
N LEU A 168 -1.79 19.96 -5.62
CA LEU A 168 -2.28 18.58 -5.66
C LEU A 168 -3.69 18.52 -6.23
N GLU A 169 -4.62 19.31 -5.72
CA GLU A 169 -6.01 19.38 -6.20
C GLU A 169 -6.08 19.68 -7.71
N ALA A 170 -5.27 20.63 -8.19
CA ALA A 170 -5.19 20.94 -9.62
C ALA A 170 -4.67 19.76 -10.45
N ARG A 171 -3.72 18.98 -9.92
CA ARG A 171 -3.19 17.79 -10.60
C ARG A 171 -4.18 16.63 -10.58
N GLU A 172 -4.91 16.44 -9.49
CA GLU A 172 -5.98 15.45 -9.39
C GLU A 172 -7.09 15.73 -10.41
N GLN A 173 -7.53 16.99 -10.53
CA GLN A 173 -8.50 17.41 -11.55
C GLN A 173 -7.99 17.15 -12.97
N GLU A 174 -6.72 17.42 -13.25
CA GLU A 174 -6.12 17.12 -14.55
C GLU A 174 -6.06 15.61 -14.82
N CYS A 175 -5.73 14.80 -13.81
CA CYS A 175 -5.75 13.34 -13.93
C CYS A 175 -7.16 12.81 -14.21
N GLU A 176 -8.19 13.34 -13.55
CA GLU A 176 -9.59 13.00 -13.82
C GLU A 176 -10.00 13.37 -15.25
N ARG A 177 -9.62 14.58 -15.71
CA ARG A 177 -9.86 15.05 -17.08
C ARG A 177 -9.24 14.12 -18.12
N LEU A 178 -7.95 13.82 -17.97
CA LEU A 178 -7.22 12.89 -18.85
C LEU A 178 -7.79 11.47 -18.78
N GLY A 179 -8.25 11.04 -17.60
CA GLY A 179 -8.96 9.76 -17.43
C GLY A 179 -10.25 9.71 -18.24
N GLY A 180 -11.01 10.81 -18.26
CA GLY A 180 -12.21 10.96 -19.10
C GLY A 180 -11.89 10.88 -20.59
N GLU A 181 -10.89 11.64 -21.06
CA GLU A 181 -10.45 11.62 -22.46
C GLU A 181 -9.97 10.24 -22.92
N LEU A 182 -9.20 9.54 -22.08
CA LEU A 182 -8.79 8.16 -22.36
C LEU A 182 -10.00 7.21 -22.44
N GLY A 183 -11.00 7.41 -21.58
CA GLY A 183 -12.25 6.66 -21.61
C GLY A 183 -13.03 6.89 -22.91
N GLU A 184 -13.08 8.13 -23.39
CA GLU A 184 -13.68 8.49 -24.68
C GLU A 184 -12.94 7.86 -25.85
N LEU A 185 -11.61 7.97 -25.86
CA LEU A 185 -10.78 7.44 -26.94
C LEU A 185 -10.87 5.90 -27.02
N ARG A 186 -10.96 5.21 -25.88
CA ARG A 186 -11.20 3.76 -25.86
C ARG A 186 -12.56 3.39 -26.43
N ARG A 187 -13.60 4.17 -26.16
CA ARG A 187 -14.94 3.96 -26.72
C ARG A 187 -14.95 4.16 -28.23
N THR A 188 -14.35 5.25 -28.73
CA THR A 188 -14.29 5.50 -30.18
C THR A 188 -13.45 4.47 -30.91
N HIS A 189 -12.30 4.07 -30.35
CA HIS A 189 -11.50 2.97 -30.88
C HIS A 189 -12.29 1.65 -30.93
N GLY A 190 -13.01 1.31 -29.86
CA GLY A 190 -13.86 0.12 -29.83
C GLY A 190 -14.97 0.14 -30.90
N ALA A 191 -15.61 1.29 -31.10
CA ALA A 191 -16.62 1.46 -32.14
C ALA A 191 -16.04 1.27 -33.55
N LEU A 192 -14.92 1.95 -33.86
CA LEU A 192 -14.23 1.83 -35.15
C LEU A 192 -13.74 0.40 -35.42
N GLN A 193 -13.25 -0.30 -34.39
CA GLN A 193 -12.87 -1.70 -34.50
C GLN A 193 -14.08 -2.58 -34.86
N GLY A 194 -15.24 -2.33 -34.22
CA GLY A 194 -16.49 -3.02 -34.54
C GLY A 194 -16.94 -2.77 -35.98
N GLU A 195 -16.85 -1.53 -36.47
CA GLU A 195 -17.15 -1.20 -37.87
C GLU A 195 -16.21 -1.90 -38.85
N LEU A 196 -14.90 -1.96 -38.54
CA LEU A 196 -13.92 -2.68 -39.36
C LEU A 196 -14.22 -4.18 -39.44
N ASP A 197 -14.59 -4.79 -38.34
CA ASP A 197 -14.93 -6.22 -38.30
C ASP A 197 -16.25 -6.50 -39.04
N ALA A 198 -17.24 -5.61 -38.94
CA ALA A 198 -18.46 -5.68 -39.74
C ALA A 198 -18.18 -5.59 -41.24
N LEU A 199 -17.38 -4.60 -41.68
CA LEU A 199 -16.99 -4.45 -43.09
C LEU A 199 -16.18 -5.64 -43.62
N ARG A 200 -15.35 -6.26 -42.76
CA ARG A 200 -14.65 -7.51 -43.12
C ARG A 200 -15.64 -8.66 -43.29
N GLY A 201 -16.63 -8.77 -42.41
CA GLY A 201 -17.73 -9.72 -42.53
C GLY A 201 -18.50 -9.55 -43.85
N GLU A 202 -18.87 -8.32 -44.21
CA GLU A 202 -19.53 -8.01 -45.47
C GLU A 202 -18.66 -8.38 -46.69
N ARG A 203 -17.34 -8.13 -46.63
CA ARG A 203 -16.43 -8.54 -47.70
C ARG A 203 -16.34 -10.06 -47.83
N THR A 204 -16.37 -10.80 -46.73
CA THR A 204 -16.37 -12.28 -46.77
C THR A 204 -17.65 -12.82 -47.38
N THR A 205 -18.82 -12.31 -46.98
CA THR A 205 -20.10 -12.74 -47.56
C THR A 205 -20.20 -12.39 -49.04
N MET A 206 -19.69 -11.22 -49.44
CA MET A 206 -19.64 -10.83 -50.85
C MET A 206 -18.70 -11.75 -51.66
N ALA A 207 -17.54 -12.12 -51.11
CA ALA A 207 -16.62 -13.05 -51.75
C ALA A 207 -17.24 -14.44 -51.92
N GLU A 208 -17.97 -14.94 -50.92
CA GLU A 208 -18.71 -16.20 -51.00
C GLU A 208 -19.80 -16.15 -52.09
N ALA A 209 -20.56 -15.05 -52.16
CA ALA A 209 -21.57 -14.86 -53.20
C ALA A 209 -20.95 -14.87 -54.61
N PHE A 210 -19.82 -14.18 -54.80
CA PHE A 210 -19.09 -14.23 -56.08
C PHE A 210 -18.55 -15.63 -56.39
N GLY A 211 -18.03 -16.36 -55.39
CA GLY A 211 -17.64 -17.76 -55.55
C GLY A 211 -18.78 -18.62 -56.09
N GLY A 212 -19.98 -18.49 -55.51
CA GLY A 212 -21.17 -19.21 -55.99
C GLY A 212 -21.57 -18.87 -57.43
N VAL A 213 -21.43 -17.61 -57.86
CA VAL A 213 -21.67 -17.20 -59.25
C VAL A 213 -20.65 -17.82 -60.20
N VAL A 214 -19.37 -17.82 -59.82
CA VAL A 214 -18.29 -18.44 -60.61
C VAL A 214 -18.52 -19.95 -60.73
N ASP A 215 -18.93 -20.61 -59.66
CA ASP A 215 -19.27 -22.04 -59.68
C ASP A 215 -20.43 -22.34 -60.63
N LEU A 216 -21.49 -21.52 -60.60
CA LEU A 216 -22.63 -21.67 -61.52
C LEU A 216 -22.20 -21.46 -62.99
N LEU A 217 -21.36 -20.46 -63.26
CA LEU A 217 -20.80 -20.25 -64.61
C LEU A 217 -19.96 -21.45 -65.05
N GLY A 218 -19.15 -22.03 -64.16
CA GLY A 218 -18.39 -23.25 -64.43
C GLY A 218 -19.29 -24.46 -64.72
N GLN A 219 -20.40 -24.59 -63.99
CA GLN A 219 -21.40 -25.64 -64.25
C GLN A 219 -22.08 -25.47 -65.62
N LEU A 220 -22.35 -24.23 -66.06
CA LEU A 220 -22.96 -23.95 -67.36
C LEU A 220 -21.99 -24.13 -68.55
N GLN A 221 -20.68 -23.98 -68.32
CA GLN A 221 -19.69 -24.12 -69.38
C GLN A 221 -19.66 -25.53 -69.98
N ARG A 222 -19.86 -26.56 -69.16
CA ARG A 222 -19.83 -27.98 -69.58
C ARG A 222 -20.94 -28.33 -70.59
N PRO A 223 -22.23 -28.07 -70.31
CA PRO A 223 -23.29 -28.33 -71.28
C PRO A 223 -23.17 -27.43 -72.53
N LEU A 224 -22.69 -26.19 -72.41
CA LEU A 224 -22.43 -25.35 -73.59
C LEU A 224 -21.34 -25.94 -74.49
N ALA A 225 -20.25 -26.45 -73.91
CA ALA A 225 -19.19 -27.13 -74.65
C ALA A 225 -19.71 -28.40 -75.34
N ASP A 226 -20.55 -29.19 -74.65
CA ASP A 226 -21.18 -30.39 -75.22
C ASP A 226 -22.12 -30.04 -76.39
N ILE A 227 -22.91 -28.97 -76.28
CA ILE A 227 -23.78 -28.48 -77.37
C ILE A 227 -22.92 -28.02 -78.56
N ALA A 228 -21.86 -27.25 -78.32
CA ALA A 228 -20.96 -26.78 -79.36
C ALA A 228 -20.27 -27.95 -80.08
N HIS A 229 -19.83 -28.97 -79.33
CA HIS A 229 -19.24 -30.18 -79.92
C HIS A 229 -20.25 -30.96 -80.76
N ARG A 230 -21.49 -31.13 -80.27
CA ARG A 230 -22.58 -31.77 -81.04
C ARG A 230 -22.85 -31.02 -82.35
N LEU A 231 -22.94 -29.69 -82.33
CA LEU A 231 -23.13 -28.89 -83.54
C LEU A 231 -21.99 -29.04 -84.55
N GLN A 232 -20.74 -29.14 -84.09
CA GLN A 232 -19.58 -29.39 -84.97
C GLN A 232 -19.58 -30.82 -85.55
N THR A 233 -19.96 -31.83 -84.77
CA THR A 233 -20.00 -33.24 -85.23
C THR A 233 -21.20 -33.55 -86.14
N VAL A 234 -22.31 -32.81 -86.01
CA VAL A 234 -23.53 -32.95 -86.85
C VAL A 234 -23.38 -32.23 -88.20
N GLN A 235 -22.18 -31.71 -88.52
CA GLN A 235 -21.85 -31.18 -89.83
C GLN A 235 -21.07 -32.22 -90.67
N PRO A 236 -21.73 -33.16 -91.40
CA PRO A 236 -21.05 -33.99 -92.38
C PRO A 236 -21.15 -33.40 -93.80
N VAL A 237 -19.99 -33.26 -94.43
CA VAL A 237 -19.63 -33.68 -95.79
C VAL A 237 -20.71 -33.59 -96.88
N ALA A 238 -20.52 -32.63 -97.80
CA ALA A 238 -20.85 -32.68 -99.23
C ALA A 238 -20.12 -31.48 -99.89
N VAL A 239 -19.29 -31.55 -100.94
CA VAL A 239 -18.97 -32.56 -101.94
C VAL A 239 -17.54 -32.26 -102.41
N GLY A 240 -16.64 -33.23 -102.28
CA GLY A 240 -15.46 -33.29 -103.15
C GLY A 240 -15.64 -34.50 -104.04
N THR A 241 -15.81 -34.26 -105.35
CA THR A 241 -15.22 -34.98 -106.50
C THR A 241 -16.17 -35.03 -107.71
N GLN A 242 -15.73 -34.41 -108.82
CA GLN A 242 -15.80 -34.86 -110.23
C GLN A 242 -15.40 -33.63 -111.10
N GLN A 243 -14.60 -33.65 -112.15
CA GLN A 243 -13.72 -34.62 -112.81
C GLN A 243 -13.03 -33.87 -113.99
N ARG A 244 -11.72 -34.08 -114.18
CA ARG A 244 -10.88 -34.04 -115.42
C ARG A 244 -11.02 -32.95 -116.51
N ASP A 245 -9.82 -32.52 -116.94
CA ASP A 245 -9.36 -32.12 -118.29
C ASP A 245 -10.35 -32.18 -119.47
#